data_AF-X0U0T8-F1
#
_entry.id   AF-X0U0T8-F1
#
_cell.length_a   1.000
_cell.length_b   1.000
_cell.length_c   1.000
_cell.angle_alpha   90.00
_cell.angle_beta   90.00
_cell.angle_gamma   90.00
#
_symmetry.space_group_name_H-M   'P 1'
#
loop_
_entity.id
_entity.type
_entity.pdbx_description
1 polymer ?
#
loop_
_entity_poly.entity_id
_entity_poly.type
_entity_poly.pdbx_seq_one_letter_code
_entity_poly.pdbx_strand_id
1 'polypeptide(L)' 'MKILDDLISQLNPEAPVRDIRQGVFHTGVLTRNCGLAATLPRDALRQEP' A
#
# COMPACT_ATOMS: atom_id res chain seq x y z
N MET A 1 2.65 14.40 3.06
CA MET A 1 4.09 14.08 2.94
C MET A 1 4.46 14.38 1.49
N LYS A 2 5.15 15.50 1.22
CA LYS A 2 5.19 16.09 -0.14
C LYS A 2 5.50 15.08 -1.26
N ILE A 3 6.49 14.20 -1.07
CA ILE A 3 6.82 13.18 -2.08
C ILE A 3 5.70 12.17 -2.35
N LEU A 4 4.97 11.74 -1.34
CA LEU A 4 3.84 10.82 -1.54
C LEU A 4 2.68 11.53 -2.23
N ASP A 5 2.42 12.78 -1.85
CA ASP A 5 1.35 13.59 -2.44
C ASP A 5 1.65 13.83 -3.94
N ASP A 6 2.90 14.19 -4.26
CA ASP A 6 3.38 14.37 -5.63
C ASP A 6 3.27 13.05 -6.43
N LEU A 7 3.68 11.91 -5.87
CA LEU A 7 3.57 10.61 -6.54
C LEU A 7 2.11 10.18 -6.79
N ILE A 8 1.25 10.33 -5.78
CA ILE A 8 -0.18 9.96 -5.88
C ILE A 8 -0.88 10.85 -6.92
N SER A 9 -0.50 12.12 -7.04
CA SER A 9 -1.06 13.05 -8.04
C SER A 9 -0.84 12.60 -9.49
N GLN A 10 0.18 11.78 -9.75
CA GLN A 10 0.49 11.25 -11.09
C GLN A 10 -0.28 9.96 -11.42
N LEU A 11 -0.99 9.36 -10.44
CA LEU A 11 -1.74 8.12 -10.65
C LEU A 11 -3.10 8.40 -11.29
N ASN A 12 -3.53 7.53 -12.21
CA ASN A 12 -4.89 7.56 -12.74
C ASN A 12 -5.86 6.90 -11.75
N PRO A 13 -6.82 7.64 -11.16
CA PRO A 13 -7.73 7.15 -10.13
C PRO A 13 -8.89 6.29 -10.65
N GLU A 14 -9.11 6.22 -11.98
CA GLU A 14 -10.16 5.42 -12.63
C GLU A 14 -9.81 3.92 -12.64
N ALA A 15 -9.63 3.34 -11.45
CA ALA A 15 -9.23 1.96 -11.24
C ALA A 15 -9.89 1.42 -9.96
N PRO A 16 -11.15 0.93 -10.04
CA PRO A 16 -11.83 0.43 -8.87
C PRO A 16 -11.06 -0.74 -8.24
N VAL A 17 -11.07 -0.77 -6.91
CA VAL A 17 -10.47 -1.86 -6.13
C VAL A 17 -11.36 -3.09 -6.24
N ARG A 18 -10.75 -4.22 -6.63
CA ARG A 18 -11.41 -5.51 -6.79
C ARG A 18 -11.18 -6.42 -5.59
N ASP A 19 -9.99 -6.39 -5.00
CA ASP A 19 -9.66 -7.16 -3.79
C ASP A 19 -8.50 -6.50 -3.03
N ILE A 20 -8.45 -6.72 -1.71
CA ILE A 20 -7.36 -6.31 -0.82
C ILE A 20 -7.02 -7.49 0.09
N ARG A 21 -5.75 -7.88 0.10
CA ARG A 21 -5.23 -8.92 0.99
C ARG A 21 -4.06 -8.37 1.79
N GLN A 22 -4.24 -8.25 3.10
CA GLN A 22 -3.16 -7.90 4.02
C GLN A 22 -2.54 -9.17 4.56
N GLY A 23 -1.32 -9.48 4.12
CA GLY A 23 -0.50 -10.54 4.69
C GLY A 23 0.43 -10.00 5.78
N VAL A 24 1.17 -10.92 6.42
CA VAL A 24 2.14 -10.55 7.48
C VAL A 24 3.31 -9.74 6.91
N PHE A 25 3.75 -10.05 5.69
CA PHE A 25 4.91 -9.41 5.06
C PHE A 25 4.55 -8.42 3.96
N HIS A 26 3.41 -8.61 3.31
CA HIS A 26 3.00 -7.80 2.17
C HIS A 26 1.48 -7.60 2.15
N THR A 27 1.07 -6.40 1.78
CA THR A 27 -0.31 -6.05 1.45
C THR A 27 -0.44 -5.98 -0.06
N GLY A 28 -1.34 -6.77 -0.62
CA GLY A 28 -1.70 -6.76 -2.04
C GLY A 28 -3.01 -6.04 -2.30
N VAL A 29 -3.05 -5.23 -3.36
CA VAL A 29 -4.25 -4.54 -3.84
C VAL A 29 -4.44 -4.85 -5.31
N LEU A 30 -5.59 -5.44 -5.65
CA LEU A 30 -5.97 -5.77 -7.02
C LEU A 30 -6.91 -4.70 -7.57
N THR A 31 -6.50 -4.02 -8.65
CA THR A 31 -7.33 -3.09 -9.44
C THR A 31 -7.34 -3.53 -10.91
N ARG A 32 -6.82 -2.69 -11.82
CA ARG A 32 -6.43 -3.06 -13.20
C ARG A 32 -5.27 -4.06 -13.20
N ASN A 33 -4.34 -3.87 -12.27
CA ASN A 33 -3.15 -4.66 -12.02
C ASN A 33 -3.03 -4.96 -10.51
N CYS A 34 -2.02 -5.73 -10.12
CA CYS A 34 -1.73 -6.03 -8.71
C CYS A 34 -0.59 -5.14 -8.21
N GLY A 35 -0.86 -4.34 -7.18
CA GLY A 35 0.16 -3.60 -6.43
C GLY A 35 0.51 -4.30 -5.13
N LEU A 36 1.78 -4.29 -4.74
CA LEU A 36 2.26 -4.85 -3.48
C LEU A 36 3.03 -3.79 -2.69
N ALA A 37 2.81 -3.75 -1.38
CA ALA A 37 3.59 -2.98 -0.44
C ALA A 37 4.02 -3.86 0.73
N ALA A 38 5.22 -3.64 1.26
CA ALA A 38 5.67 -4.35 2.46
C ALA A 38 4.76 -3.98 3.64
N THR A 39 4.28 -4.98 4.35
CA THR A 39 3.53 -4.80 5.60
C THR A 39 4.54 -4.65 6.71
N LEU A 40 4.49 -3.53 7.41
CA LEU A 40 5.38 -3.23 8.53
C LEU A 40 4.59 -3.44 9.83
N PRO A 41 4.64 -4.65 10.45
CA PRO A 41 4.07 -4.84 11.78
C PRO A 41 4.81 -3.96 12.79
N ARG A 42 4.15 -3.62 13.91
CA ARG A 42 4.72 -2.76 14.96
C ARG A 42 6.11 -3.22 15.41
N ASP A 43 6.29 -4.52 15.56
CA ASP A 43 7.55 -5.16 15.95
C ASP A 43 8.67 -4.90 14.91
N ALA A 44 8.34 -4.88 13.61
CA ALA A 44 9.30 -4.58 12.55
C ALA A 44 9.73 -3.10 12.54
N LEU A 45 8.86 -2.22 13.05
CA LEU A 45 9.17 -0.79 13.19
C LEU A 45 9.91 -0.46 14.49
N ARG A 46 10.20 -1.46 15.34
CA ARG A 46 10.83 -1.27 16.66
C ARG A 46 10.14 -0.18 17.49
N GLN A 47 8.81 -0.08 17.35
CA GLN A 47 8.05 0.90 18.12
C GLN A 47 7.93 0.41 19.56
N GLU A 48 8.15 1.32 20.52
CA GLU A 48 7.87 1.05 21.93
C GLU A 48 6.35 0.80 22.10
N PRO A 49 5.95 -0.06 23.06
CA PRO A 49 4.55 -0.43 23.29
C PRO A 49 3.58 0.76 23.46
#